data_AF-X1JB47-F1
#
_entry.id   AF-X1JB47-F1
#
_cell.length_a   1.000
_cell.length_b   1.000
_cell.length_c   1.000
_cell.angle_alpha   90.00
_cell.angle_beta   90.00
_cell.angle_gamma   90.00
#
_symmetry.space_group_name_H-M   'P 1'
#
loop_
_entity.id
_entity.type
_entity.pdbx_description
1 polymer ?
#
loop_
_entity_poly.entity_id
_entity_poly.type
_entity_poly.pdbx_seq_one_letter_code
_entity_poly.pdbx_strand_id
1 'polypeptide(L)'
;ITEHGDTLYAINNELKIWKSKEHGFIPVLTQLLNKKISLRKVVVDMGAIKYITLSGADIMRPGITKIDPSIKKGEIIEIVDETHDRSLVVGKA
;
A
#
# COMPACT_ATOMS: atom_id res chain seq x y z
N ILE A 1 -5.24 18.06 -11.97
CA ILE A 1 -3.78 17.95 -11.74
C ILE A 1 -3.60 18.12 -10.25
N THR A 2 -3.06 17.14 -9.52
CA THR A 2 -2.80 17.37 -8.08
C THR A 2 -1.69 18.41 -7.95
N GLU A 3 -1.60 19.12 -6.83
CA GLU A 3 -0.62 20.19 -6.61
C GLU A 3 0.84 19.73 -6.78
N HIS A 4 1.10 18.43 -6.68
CA HIS A 4 2.42 17.80 -6.86
C HIS A 4 2.70 17.32 -8.30
N GLY A 5 1.76 17.54 -9.23
CA GLY A 5 1.89 17.10 -10.63
C GLY A 5 1.63 15.61 -10.82
N ASP A 6 0.90 14.98 -9.90
CA ASP A 6 0.46 13.59 -10.07
C ASP A 6 -0.78 13.50 -10.97
N THR A 7 -0.95 12.32 -11.55
CA THR A 7 -2.10 11.99 -12.41
C THR A 7 -2.89 10.84 -11.82
N LEU A 8 -4.21 11.00 -11.74
CA LEU A 8 -5.14 9.96 -11.30
C LEU A 8 -5.83 9.37 -12.53
N TYR A 9 -5.80 8.05 -12.67
CA TYR A 9 -6.45 7.31 -13.75
C TYR A 9 -7.74 6.67 -13.24
N ALA A 10 -8.87 7.16 -13.75
CA ALA A 10 -10.18 6.56 -13.55
C ALA A 10 -10.61 5.78 -14.80
N ILE A 11 -11.09 4.55 -14.62
CA ILE A 11 -11.58 3.68 -15.69
C ILE A 11 -13.01 3.28 -15.30
N ASN A 12 -13.98 3.52 -16.18
CA ASN A 12 -15.41 3.30 -15.90
C ASN A 12 -15.91 4.08 -14.67
N ASN A 13 -15.46 5.33 -14.52
CA ASN A 13 -15.78 6.18 -13.37
C ASN A 13 -15.30 5.65 -12.00
N GLU A 14 -14.51 4.57 -11.97
CA GLU A 14 -13.78 4.12 -10.78
C GLU A 14 -12.33 4.58 -10.84
N LEU A 15 -11.84 5.20 -9.77
CA LEU A 15 -10.41 5.45 -9.60
C LEU A 15 -9.67 4.12 -9.43
N LYS A 16 -8.65 3.87 -10.26
CA LYS A 16 -7.89 2.61 -10.21
C LYS A 16 -6.41 2.81 -9.92
N ILE A 17 -5.79 3.84 -10.49
CA ILE A 17 -4.35 4.01 -10.43
C ILE A 17 -4.00 5.48 -10.16
N TRP A 18 -3.05 5.68 -9.28
CA TRP A 18 -2.36 6.94 -9.07
C TRP A 18 -0.97 6.85 -9.68
N LYS A 19 -0.65 7.73 -10.62
CA LYS A 19 0.69 7.90 -11.17
C LYS A 19 1.37 9.06 -10.45
N SER A 20 2.20 8.70 -9.50
CA SER A 20 3.12 9.60 -8.84
C SER A 20 4.34 9.83 -9.73
N LYS A 21 4.82 11.08 -9.80
CA LYS A 21 6.07 11.38 -10.51
C LYS A 21 7.29 10.70 -9.89
N GLU A 22 7.28 10.54 -8.57
CA GLU A 22 8.42 10.02 -7.80
C GLU A 22 8.35 8.51 -7.58
N HIS A 23 7.13 7.97 -7.48
CA HIS A 23 6.90 6.60 -7.04
C HIS A 23 6.30 5.69 -8.13
N GLY A 24 6.07 6.22 -9.33
CA GLY A 24 5.54 5.47 -10.46
C GLY A 24 4.04 5.19 -10.31
N PHE A 25 3.61 4.01 -10.74
CA PHE A 25 2.21 3.60 -10.70
C PHE A 25 1.87 2.94 -9.37
N ILE A 26 0.99 3.56 -8.61
CA ILE A 26 0.49 3.08 -7.34
C ILE A 26 -0.98 2.73 -7.52
N PRO A 27 -1.38 1.47 -7.35
CA PRO A 27 -2.79 1.13 -7.38
C PRO A 27 -3.49 1.72 -6.16
N VAL A 28 -4.73 2.14 -6.33
CA VAL A 28 -5.51 2.59 -5.16
C VAL A 28 -5.92 1.41 -4.29
N LEU A 29 -6.01 1.64 -2.99
CA LEU A 29 -6.30 0.61 -1.99
C LEU A 29 -7.57 -0.20 -2.30
N THR A 30 -8.58 0.43 -2.90
CA THR A 30 -9.82 -0.27 -3.30
C THR A 30 -9.61 -1.39 -4.31
N GLN A 31 -8.56 -1.32 -5.14
CA GLN A 31 -8.22 -2.40 -6.08
C GLN A 31 -7.67 -3.63 -5.35
N LEU A 32 -6.89 -3.41 -4.28
CA LEU A 32 -6.33 -4.47 -3.43
C LEU A 32 -7.43 -5.10 -2.56
N LEU A 33 -8.27 -4.27 -1.93
CA LEU A 33 -9.39 -4.71 -1.10
C LEU A 33 -10.39 -5.59 -1.88
N ASN A 34 -10.65 -5.24 -3.14
CA ASN A 34 -11.52 -6.02 -4.03
C ASN A 34 -10.82 -7.23 -4.66
N LYS A 35 -9.56 -7.51 -4.28
CA LYS A 35 -8.73 -8.60 -4.82
C LYS A 35 -8.62 -8.61 -6.36
N LYS A 36 -8.77 -7.43 -6.99
CA LYS A 36 -8.61 -7.28 -8.46
C LYS A 36 -7.14 -7.36 -8.87
N ILE A 37 -6.25 -7.03 -7.95
CA ILE A 37 -4.80 -7.09 -8.07
C ILE A 37 -4.21 -7.62 -6.75
N SER A 38 -3.02 -8.19 -6.81
CA SER A 38 -2.22 -8.56 -5.63
C SER A 38 -0.84 -7.94 -5.75
N LEU A 39 -0.30 -7.47 -4.62
CA LEU A 39 1.07 -7.00 -4.52
C LEU A 39 1.86 -7.92 -3.60
N ARG A 40 3.17 -7.73 -3.55
CA ARG A 40 3.97 -8.36 -2.50
C ARG A 40 3.57 -7.76 -1.16
N LYS A 41 3.39 -8.63 -0.16
CA LYS A 41 2.81 -8.22 1.12
C LYS A 41 3.83 -8.15 2.25
N VAL A 42 3.63 -7.17 3.11
CA VAL A 42 4.25 -7.06 4.42
C VAL A 42 3.15 -7.18 5.47
N VAL A 43 3.33 -8.10 6.40
CA VAL A 43 2.37 -8.36 7.48
C VAL A 43 2.84 -7.59 8.71
N VAL A 44 1.93 -6.83 9.31
CA VAL A 44 2.19 -6.04 10.53
C VAL A 44 1.37 -6.52 11.72
N ASP A 45 1.90 -6.27 12.91
CA ASP A 45 1.21 -6.55 14.17
C ASP A 45 0.06 -5.57 14.44
N MET A 46 -0.83 -5.95 15.36
CA MET A 46 -1.96 -5.11 15.76
C MET A 46 -1.57 -3.75 16.36
N GLY A 47 -0.40 -3.65 17.00
CA GLY A 47 0.07 -2.42 17.64
C GLY A 47 0.48 -1.35 16.62
N ALA A 48 1.06 -1.78 15.50
CA ALA A 48 1.51 -0.91 14.42
C ALA A 48 0.33 -0.32 13.62
N ILE A 49 -0.77 -1.06 13.47
CA ILE A 49 -1.94 -0.66 12.66
C ILE A 49 -2.48 0.72 13.03
N LYS A 50 -2.57 1.03 14.33
CA LYS A 50 -3.11 2.31 14.80
C LYS A 50 -2.29 3.49 14.27
N TYR A 51 -0.97 3.38 14.30
CA TYR A 51 -0.06 4.44 13.85
C TYR A 51 -0.05 4.56 12.34
N ILE A 52 -0.05 3.43 11.64
CA ILE A 52 -0.04 3.39 10.17
C ILE A 52 -1.33 3.98 9.60
N THR A 53 -2.49 3.57 10.11
CA THR A 53 -3.80 3.93 9.53
C THR A 53 -4.30 5.30 9.96
N LEU A 54 -4.04 5.72 11.21
CA LEU A 54 -4.55 7.00 11.73
C LEU A 54 -3.56 8.14 11.59
N SER A 55 -2.26 7.87 11.70
CA SER A 55 -1.21 8.90 11.70
C SER A 55 -0.46 8.97 10.38
N GLY A 56 -0.65 8.01 9.47
CA GLY A 56 0.12 7.91 8.23
C GLY A 56 1.62 7.71 8.49
N ALA A 57 1.96 7.06 9.60
CA ALA A 57 3.35 6.84 9.97
C ALA A 57 4.01 5.77 9.08
N ASP A 58 5.33 5.93 8.87
CA ASP A 58 6.14 4.91 8.22
C ASP A 58 6.19 3.62 9.04
N ILE A 59 6.29 2.49 8.34
CA ILE A 59 6.37 1.17 8.96
C ILE A 59 7.82 0.88 9.30
N MET A 60 8.08 0.65 10.57
CA MET A 60 9.40 0.28 11.08
C MET A 60 9.48 -1.21 11.35
N ARG A 61 10.70 -1.77 11.21
CA ARG A 61 11.02 -3.19 11.40
C ARG A 61 10.34 -3.85 12.64
N PRO A 62 10.28 -3.22 13.83
CA PRO A 62 9.69 -3.88 15.01
C PRO A 62 8.23 -4.28 14.84
N GLY A 63 7.47 -3.54 14.01
CA GLY A 63 6.04 -3.82 13.78
C GLY A 63 5.76 -4.82 12.66
N ILE A 64 6.80 -5.36 12.00
CA ILE A 64 6.67 -6.30 10.88
C ILE A 64 6.77 -7.73 11.44
N THR A 65 5.72 -8.52 11.24
CA THR A 65 5.67 -9.92 11.68
C THR A 65 6.11 -10.88 10.56
N LYS A 66 5.86 -10.51 9.30
CA LYS A 66 6.28 -11.31 8.13
C LYS A 66 6.53 -10.41 6.93
N ILE A 67 7.56 -10.75 6.16
CA ILE A 67 7.90 -10.09 4.90
C ILE A 67 8.01 -11.14 3.79
N ASP A 68 7.52 -10.82 2.60
CA ASP A 68 7.83 -11.60 1.41
C ASP A 68 9.32 -11.41 1.04
N PRO A 69 10.15 -12.46 1.05
CA PRO A 69 11.59 -12.35 0.82
C PRO A 69 11.95 -11.91 -0.61
N SER A 70 10.99 -11.95 -1.54
CA SER A 70 11.19 -11.49 -2.91
C SER A 70 11.09 -9.97 -3.07
N ILE A 71 10.62 -9.24 -2.04
CA ILE A 71 10.48 -7.77 -2.09
C ILE A 71 11.84 -7.12 -2.34
N LYS A 72 11.86 -6.18 -3.29
CA LYS A 72 13.03 -5.36 -3.58
C LYS A 72 12.84 -3.92 -3.11
N LYS A 73 13.94 -3.27 -2.77
CA LYS A 73 13.95 -1.85 -2.43
C LYS A 73 13.33 -1.03 -3.57
N GLY A 74 12.40 -0.16 -3.23
CA GLY A 74 11.68 0.74 -4.13
C GLY A 74 10.43 0.13 -4.77
N GLU A 75 10.09 -1.12 -4.47
CA GLU A 75 8.91 -1.79 -5.00
C GLU A 75 7.64 -1.36 -4.25
N ILE A 76 6.53 -1.27 -4.99
CA ILE A 76 5.22 -0.98 -4.40
C ILE A 76 4.67 -2.26 -3.78
N ILE A 77 4.36 -2.18 -2.49
CA ILE A 77 3.93 -3.30 -1.67
C ILE A 77 2.60 -2.99 -1.00
N GLU A 78 1.87 -4.05 -0.65
CA GLU A 78 0.70 -3.93 0.20
C GLU A 78 1.04 -4.29 1.64
N ILE A 79 0.41 -3.59 2.57
CA ILE A 79 0.56 -3.85 3.99
C ILE A 79 -0.74 -4.43 4.51
N VAL A 80 -0.65 -5.59 5.14
CA VAL A 80 -1.77 -6.36 5.65
C VAL A 80 -1.64 -6.60 7.14
N ASP A 81 -2.77 -6.79 7.80
CA ASP A 81 -2.80 -7.18 9.20
C ASP A 81 -2.62 -8.69 9.38
N GLU A 82 -1.99 -9.10 10.48
CA GLU A 82 -1.75 -10.53 10.77
C GLU A 82 -3.03 -11.35 11.04
N THR A 83 -4.14 -10.70 11.41
CA THR A 83 -5.37 -11.38 11.85
C THR A 83 -6.33 -11.68 10.70
N HIS A 84 -6.55 -10.71 9.80
CA HIS A 84 -7.56 -10.79 8.73
C HIS A 84 -6.96 -10.83 7.32
N ASP A 85 -5.64 -10.70 7.19
CA ASP A 85 -4.93 -10.60 5.90
C ASP A 85 -5.56 -9.53 4.98
N ARG A 86 -6.08 -8.45 5.58
CA ARG A 86 -6.76 -7.36 4.86
C ARG A 86 -5.75 -6.28 4.51
N SER A 87 -5.71 -5.87 3.24
CA SER A 87 -4.88 -4.73 2.81
C SER A 87 -5.34 -3.44 3.50
N LEU A 88 -4.44 -2.82 4.26
CA LEU A 88 -4.68 -1.60 5.01
C LEU A 88 -4.11 -0.38 4.30
N VAL A 89 -2.88 -0.52 3.78
CA VAL A 89 -2.10 0.59 3.21
C VAL A 89 -1.28 0.09 2.02
N VAL A 90 -0.99 0.99 1.09
CA VAL A 90 -0.02 0.79 0.01
C VAL A 90 1.24 1.55 0.38
N GLY A 91 2.39 0.89 0.31
CA GLY A 91 3.68 1.47 0.66
C GLY A 91 4.75 1.19 -0.39
N LYS A 92 5.94 1.72 -0.14
CA LYS A 92 7.15 1.47 -0.94
C LYS A 92 8.23 0.89 -0.03
N ALA A 93 8.86 -0.19 -0.48
CA ALA A 93 9.93 -0.88 0.23
C ALA A 93 11.29 -0.17 0.14
#